data_AF-A0A1I6NYW8-F1
#
_entry.id   AF-A0A1I6NYW8-F1
#
_cell.length_a   1.000
_cell.length_b   1.000
_cell.length_c   1.000
_cell.angle_alpha   90.00
_cell.angle_beta   90.00
_cell.angle_gamma   90.00
#
_symmetry.space_group_name_H-M   'P 1'
#
loop_
_entity.id
_entity.type
_entity.pdbx_description
1 polymer ?
#
loop_
_entity_poly.entity_id
_entity_poly.type
_entity_poly.pdbx_seq_one_letter_code
_entity_poly.pdbx_strand_id
1 'polypeptide(L)'
;MIVASLVMIVGLLVGIGVVQAYGLRLSGVLVVPMYAVYALYDVLALPAFVIGVAAAYVGLAVLQRRTLLFGRQLLLAGMILSMVVPLAVFGGLLALGVLEVSLTTATFAGSILPGVAAYNYHQLDSDRRLEDVAASVGTLVGLIALGGSLVNLAMAPRLGRLTPPVLYGPNSDIAAARNAVIADMGGFLEISLPIVLLVIALGMLVSEGSYVRWGIRLNGIIALPLLALFALQSIAIIPLYVLGVAAVYGILKQFHRSTLLYGRVLLGTGLVIALAGSIPIAVFFPVASGLHLFFTAILIGIAAYNLHRMPPEHRSTSISLSTGAFALFLGGLRLVVTPEPGGALTADLSALPQIALLVACVVVGAVSALRLERLRPARSSADRQSAGTHT
;
A
#
# COMPACT_ATOMS: atom_id res chain seq x y z
N MET A 1 -2.80 -6.23 -16.90
CA MET A 1 -3.31 -6.00 -15.53
C MET A 1 -4.22 -7.13 -15.00
N ILE A 2 -5.06 -7.72 -15.86
CA ILE A 2 -6.06 -8.74 -15.49
C ILE A 2 -5.47 -9.88 -14.65
N VAL A 3 -4.40 -10.54 -15.13
CA VAL A 3 -3.81 -11.71 -14.43
C VAL A 3 -3.32 -11.33 -13.03
N ALA A 4 -2.63 -10.20 -12.87
CA ALA A 4 -2.20 -9.72 -11.56
C ALA A 4 -3.39 -9.48 -10.62
N SER A 5 -4.46 -8.86 -11.14
CA SER A 5 -5.68 -8.62 -10.37
C SER A 5 -6.38 -9.91 -9.97
N LEU A 6 -6.43 -10.91 -10.86
CA LEU A 6 -7.00 -12.23 -10.57
C LEU A 6 -6.20 -12.97 -9.49
N VAL A 7 -4.87 -13.00 -9.61
CA VAL A 7 -3.98 -13.60 -8.59
C VAL A 7 -4.21 -12.92 -7.24
N MET A 8 -4.31 -11.59 -7.20
CA MET A 8 -4.65 -10.86 -5.98
C MET A 8 -6.01 -11.23 -5.43
N ILE A 9 -7.06 -11.20 -6.27
CA ILE A 9 -8.44 -11.47 -5.85
C ILE A 9 -8.55 -12.89 -5.28
N VAL A 10 -8.01 -13.90 -5.98
CA VAL A 10 -8.01 -15.29 -5.51
C VAL A 10 -7.28 -15.40 -4.17
N GLY A 11 -6.10 -14.80 -4.04
CA GLY A 11 -5.36 -14.86 -2.78
C GLY A 11 -6.04 -14.12 -1.63
N LEU A 12 -6.73 -13.01 -1.91
CA LEU A 12 -7.55 -12.30 -0.92
C LEU A 12 -8.77 -13.13 -0.49
N LEU A 13 -9.43 -13.83 -1.42
CA LEU A 13 -10.57 -14.70 -1.12
C LEU A 13 -10.15 -15.93 -0.30
N VAL A 14 -9.04 -16.57 -0.66
CA VAL A 14 -8.41 -17.62 0.17
C VAL A 14 -8.07 -17.05 1.54
N GLY A 15 -7.50 -15.84 1.59
CA GLY A 15 -7.24 -15.07 2.80
C GLY A 15 -8.46 -14.95 3.71
N ILE A 16 -9.58 -14.48 3.16
CA ILE A 16 -10.85 -14.34 3.87
C ILE A 16 -11.33 -15.69 4.39
N GLY A 17 -11.33 -16.73 3.54
CA GLY A 17 -11.79 -18.06 3.91
C GLY A 17 -10.98 -18.68 5.05
N VAL A 18 -9.65 -18.62 4.96
CA VAL A 18 -8.74 -19.16 5.98
C VAL A 18 -8.84 -18.39 7.29
N VAL A 19 -8.94 -17.05 7.24
CA VAL A 19 -9.15 -16.23 8.44
C VAL A 19 -10.46 -16.60 9.13
N GLN A 20 -11.54 -16.82 8.39
CA GLN A 20 -12.83 -17.18 8.98
C GLN A 20 -12.88 -18.61 9.50
N ALA A 21 -12.33 -19.57 8.76
CA ALA A 21 -12.42 -20.99 9.10
C ALA A 21 -11.44 -21.39 10.22
N TYR A 22 -10.22 -20.83 10.20
CA TYR A 22 -9.15 -21.26 11.09
C TYR A 22 -8.66 -20.14 12.02
N GLY A 23 -9.02 -18.88 11.81
CA GLY A 23 -8.48 -17.77 12.61
C GLY A 23 -6.98 -17.49 12.37
N LEU A 24 -6.41 -18.08 11.31
CA LEU A 24 -5.07 -17.78 10.84
C LEU A 24 -5.04 -16.38 10.20
N ARG A 25 -3.86 -15.80 10.03
CA ARG A 25 -3.67 -14.43 9.52
C ARG A 25 -3.08 -14.38 8.12
N LEU A 26 -2.55 -15.51 7.63
CA LEU A 26 -1.78 -15.62 6.39
C LEU A 26 -0.72 -14.50 6.32
N SER A 27 -0.11 -14.24 7.49
CA SER A 27 0.74 -13.10 7.87
C SER A 27 0.40 -11.70 7.30
N GLY A 28 -0.84 -11.48 6.87
CA GLY A 28 -1.35 -10.18 6.45
C GLY A 28 -2.18 -10.27 5.17
N VAL A 29 -3.36 -9.65 5.18
CA VAL A 29 -4.37 -9.72 4.09
C VAL A 29 -3.78 -9.47 2.71
N LEU A 30 -2.86 -8.51 2.59
CA LEU A 30 -2.22 -8.14 1.32
C LEU A 30 -0.90 -8.84 1.05
N VAL A 31 -0.24 -9.40 2.06
CA VAL A 31 1.16 -9.81 1.99
C VAL A 31 1.31 -10.95 0.98
N VAL A 32 0.69 -12.09 1.24
CA VAL A 32 0.79 -13.29 0.39
C VAL A 32 0.35 -13.03 -1.06
N PRO A 33 -0.86 -12.47 -1.34
CA PRO A 33 -1.29 -12.25 -2.72
C PRO A 33 -0.43 -11.24 -3.48
N MET A 34 -0.04 -10.13 -2.85
CA MET A 34 0.81 -9.13 -3.52
C MET A 34 2.17 -9.71 -3.84
N TYR A 35 2.67 -10.52 -2.92
CA TYR A 35 3.95 -11.12 -3.06
C TYR A 35 3.99 -12.19 -4.17
N ALA A 36 2.90 -12.92 -4.38
CA ALA A 36 2.76 -13.80 -5.53
C ALA A 36 2.86 -13.01 -6.85
N VAL A 37 2.22 -11.84 -6.94
CA VAL A 37 2.33 -10.96 -8.13
C VAL A 37 3.75 -10.47 -8.32
N TYR A 38 4.45 -10.08 -7.24
CA TYR A 38 5.84 -9.68 -7.33
C TYR A 38 6.78 -10.80 -7.73
N ALA A 39 6.65 -12.00 -7.16
CA ALA A 39 7.46 -13.16 -7.52
C ALA A 39 7.31 -13.58 -9.00
N LEU A 40 6.12 -13.35 -9.58
CA LEU A 40 5.88 -13.56 -11.01
C LEU A 40 6.49 -12.44 -11.86
N TYR A 41 6.48 -11.20 -11.35
CA TYR A 41 7.04 -10.05 -12.04
C TYR A 41 8.58 -10.07 -12.03
N ASP A 42 9.19 -10.33 -10.87
CA ASP A 42 10.62 -10.38 -10.63
C ASP A 42 10.90 -11.57 -9.68
N VAL A 43 11.57 -12.60 -10.18
CA VAL A 43 11.84 -13.84 -9.42
C VAL A 43 12.77 -13.56 -8.23
N LEU A 44 13.64 -12.55 -8.32
CA LEU A 44 14.54 -12.15 -7.23
C LEU A 44 13.78 -11.51 -6.07
N ALA A 45 12.50 -11.16 -6.25
CA ALA A 45 11.64 -10.82 -5.13
C ALA A 45 11.65 -11.95 -4.09
N LEU A 46 11.54 -13.23 -4.53
CA LEU A 46 11.47 -14.45 -3.70
C LEU A 46 12.46 -14.47 -2.52
N PRO A 47 13.78 -14.51 -2.79
CA PRO A 47 14.77 -14.49 -1.72
C PRO A 47 14.79 -13.17 -0.94
N ALA A 48 14.59 -12.03 -1.60
CA ALA A 48 14.63 -10.72 -0.94
C ALA A 48 13.56 -10.58 0.15
N PHE A 49 12.35 -11.08 -0.07
CA PHE A 49 11.30 -11.07 0.95
C PHE A 49 11.57 -12.02 2.09
N VAL A 50 12.05 -13.24 1.83
CA VAL A 50 12.35 -14.20 2.90
C VAL A 50 13.41 -13.61 3.83
N ILE A 51 14.47 -13.04 3.26
CA ILE A 51 15.51 -12.33 4.00
C ILE A 51 14.91 -11.11 4.73
N GLY A 52 14.07 -10.33 4.06
CA GLY A 52 13.42 -9.15 4.65
C GLY A 52 12.50 -9.50 5.83
N VAL A 53 11.73 -10.60 5.74
CA VAL A 53 10.87 -11.09 6.82
C VAL A 53 11.72 -11.55 7.98
N ALA A 54 12.75 -12.36 7.72
CA ALA A 54 13.66 -12.86 8.76
C ALA A 54 14.35 -11.69 9.48
N ALA A 55 14.92 -10.74 8.73
CA ALA A 55 15.57 -9.55 9.27
C ALA A 55 14.61 -8.69 10.10
N ALA A 56 13.42 -8.38 9.58
CA ALA A 56 12.42 -7.61 10.30
C ALA A 56 11.93 -8.35 11.55
N TYR A 57 11.75 -9.68 11.48
CA TYR A 57 11.29 -10.49 12.61
C TYR A 57 12.33 -10.51 13.74
N VAL A 58 13.61 -10.71 13.42
CA VAL A 58 14.70 -10.63 14.40
C VAL A 58 14.84 -9.21 14.96
N GLY A 59 14.80 -8.18 14.10
CA GLY A 59 14.89 -6.79 14.52
C GLY A 59 13.75 -6.41 15.48
N LEU A 60 12.51 -6.82 15.17
CA LEU A 60 11.36 -6.62 16.05
C LEU A 60 11.54 -7.33 17.40
N ALA A 61 12.09 -8.55 17.42
CA ALA A 61 12.36 -9.27 18.66
C ALA A 61 13.39 -8.52 19.54
N VAL A 62 14.43 -7.95 18.91
CA VAL A 62 15.42 -7.12 19.62
C VAL A 62 14.78 -5.84 20.17
N LEU A 63 13.98 -5.15 19.36
CA LEU A 63 13.27 -3.93 19.76
C LEU A 63 12.31 -4.20 20.93
N GLN A 64 11.52 -5.26 20.90
CA GLN A 64 10.61 -5.62 22.00
C GLN A 64 11.35 -5.92 23.31
N ARG A 65 12.55 -6.51 23.24
CA ARG A 65 13.37 -6.79 24.44
C ARG A 65 14.03 -5.53 25.01
N ARG A 66 14.26 -4.51 24.17
CA ARG A 66 15.02 -3.29 24.53
C ARG A 66 14.13 -2.06 24.71
N THR A 67 12.87 -2.11 24.27
CA THR A 67 11.96 -0.97 24.25
C THR A 67 10.54 -1.41 24.61
N LEU A 68 9.70 -0.47 25.04
CA LEU A 68 8.28 -0.70 25.34
C LEU A 68 7.38 -0.41 24.13
N LEU A 69 7.84 -0.75 22.92
CA LEU A 69 7.08 -0.53 21.69
C LEU A 69 6.07 -1.67 21.47
N PHE A 70 4.78 -1.32 21.40
CA PHE A 70 3.69 -2.27 21.20
C PHE A 70 2.69 -1.81 20.14
N GLY A 71 1.86 -2.75 19.67
CA GLY A 71 0.74 -2.47 18.76
C GLY A 71 1.17 -1.78 17.47
N ARG A 72 0.62 -0.58 17.21
CA ARG A 72 0.87 0.16 15.95
C ARG A 72 2.32 0.59 15.80
N GLN A 73 2.97 1.03 16.87
CA GLN A 73 4.37 1.49 16.79
C GLN A 73 5.31 0.36 16.42
N LEU A 74 5.02 -0.85 16.92
CA LEU A 74 5.76 -2.06 16.53
C LEU A 74 5.55 -2.41 15.05
N LEU A 75 4.33 -2.25 14.52
CA LEU A 75 4.05 -2.42 13.08
C LEU A 75 4.86 -1.41 12.24
N LEU A 76 4.89 -0.14 12.64
CA LEU A 76 5.69 0.89 11.96
C LEU A 76 7.18 0.56 11.99
N ALA A 77 7.70 0.15 13.15
CA ALA A 77 9.09 -0.26 13.30
C ALA A 77 9.42 -1.45 12.37
N GLY A 78 8.53 -2.43 12.26
CA GLY A 78 8.70 -3.58 11.36
C GLY A 78 8.78 -3.15 9.90
N MET A 79 7.91 -2.23 9.47
CA MET A 79 7.92 -1.68 8.12
C MET A 79 9.19 -0.87 7.82
N ILE A 80 9.71 -0.11 8.79
CA ILE A 80 10.98 0.63 8.65
C ILE A 80 12.16 -0.35 8.56
N LEU A 81 12.21 -1.36 9.43
CA LEU A 81 13.26 -2.38 9.42
C LEU A 81 13.30 -3.12 8.08
N SER A 82 12.15 -3.47 7.52
CA SER A 82 12.09 -4.19 6.24
C SER A 82 12.45 -3.32 5.03
N MET A 83 12.39 -2.00 5.15
CA MET A 83 12.93 -1.07 4.15
C MET A 83 14.44 -0.89 4.29
N VAL A 84 14.91 -0.65 5.52
CA VAL A 84 16.30 -0.25 5.79
C VAL A 84 17.26 -1.42 5.69
N VAL A 85 16.91 -2.58 6.28
CA VAL A 85 17.87 -3.69 6.40
C VAL A 85 18.20 -4.31 5.05
N PRO A 86 17.23 -4.67 4.18
CA PRO A 86 17.55 -5.16 2.85
C PRO A 86 18.33 -4.13 2.02
N LEU A 87 18.00 -2.84 2.11
CA LEU A 87 18.73 -1.81 1.39
C LEU A 87 20.19 -1.70 1.84
N ALA A 88 20.45 -1.77 3.15
CA ALA A 88 21.81 -1.78 3.67
C ALA A 88 22.59 -3.02 3.21
N VAL A 89 21.94 -4.19 3.18
CA VAL A 89 22.56 -5.46 2.74
C VAL A 89 22.84 -5.46 1.24
N PHE A 90 21.82 -5.25 0.41
CA PHE A 90 21.98 -5.27 -1.06
C PHE A 90 22.81 -4.07 -1.56
N GLY A 91 22.60 -2.88 -1.00
CA GLY A 91 23.40 -1.70 -1.32
C GLY A 91 24.86 -1.86 -0.90
N GLY A 92 25.13 -2.48 0.25
CA GLY A 92 26.48 -2.81 0.70
C GLY A 92 27.17 -3.83 -0.21
N LEU A 93 26.46 -4.90 -0.59
CA LEU A 93 26.99 -5.92 -1.50
C LEU A 93 27.29 -5.36 -2.90
N LEU A 94 26.43 -4.46 -3.40
CA LEU A 94 26.66 -3.74 -4.66
C LEU A 94 27.88 -2.82 -4.56
N ALA A 95 28.00 -2.05 -3.48
CA ALA A 95 29.14 -1.15 -3.26
C ALA A 95 30.48 -1.90 -3.14
N LEU A 96 30.45 -3.14 -2.65
CA LEU A 96 31.60 -4.04 -2.57
C LEU A 96 31.89 -4.77 -3.89
N GLY A 97 31.09 -4.54 -4.95
CA GLY A 97 31.24 -5.20 -6.25
C GLY A 97 30.95 -6.71 -6.23
N VAL A 98 30.28 -7.19 -5.18
CA VAL A 98 29.99 -8.62 -4.98
C VAL A 98 28.77 -9.07 -5.79
N LEU A 99 27.86 -8.15 -6.09
CA LEU A 99 26.56 -8.46 -6.67
C LEU A 99 26.23 -7.50 -7.82
N GLU A 100 26.11 -8.00 -9.05
CA GLU A 100 25.57 -7.25 -10.21
C GLU A 100 24.03 -7.28 -10.25
N VAL A 101 23.37 -7.42 -9.09
CA VAL A 101 21.92 -7.54 -9.04
C VAL A 101 21.29 -6.16 -8.85
N SER A 102 20.68 -5.65 -9.90
CA SER A 102 19.79 -4.49 -9.82
C SER A 102 18.40 -4.94 -9.37
N LEU A 103 17.99 -4.59 -8.15
CA LEU A 103 16.59 -4.73 -7.74
C LEU A 103 15.73 -3.76 -8.55
N THR A 104 14.65 -4.25 -9.15
CA THR A 104 13.69 -3.37 -9.83
C THR A 104 12.94 -2.50 -8.82
N THR A 105 12.52 -1.30 -9.23
CA THR A 105 11.71 -0.39 -8.41
C THR A 105 10.40 -1.04 -7.95
N ALA A 106 9.86 -1.99 -8.73
CA ALA A 106 8.66 -2.76 -8.41
C ALA A 106 8.88 -3.72 -7.24
N THR A 107 10.01 -4.45 -7.22
CA THR A 107 10.41 -5.35 -6.12
C THR A 107 10.61 -4.59 -4.82
N PHE A 108 10.99 -3.31 -4.93
CA PHE A 108 11.21 -2.47 -3.78
C PHE A 108 9.95 -1.80 -3.21
N ALA A 109 8.95 -1.47 -4.03
CA ALA A 109 7.63 -1.03 -3.52
C ALA A 109 6.99 -2.09 -2.60
N GLY A 110 7.35 -3.37 -2.79
CA GLY A 110 7.01 -4.49 -1.91
C GLY A 110 7.81 -4.61 -0.61
N SER A 111 8.88 -3.82 -0.40
CA SER A 111 9.81 -3.92 0.74
C SER A 111 9.16 -3.65 2.12
N ILE A 112 7.97 -3.07 2.14
CA ILE A 112 7.18 -2.84 3.36
C ILE A 112 6.52 -4.12 3.85
N LEU A 113 6.10 -4.97 2.91
CA LEU A 113 5.31 -6.17 3.19
C LEU A 113 6.05 -7.19 4.07
N PRO A 114 7.36 -7.43 3.90
CA PRO A 114 8.11 -8.28 4.82
C PRO A 114 7.99 -7.83 6.29
N GLY A 115 8.03 -6.52 6.55
CA GLY A 115 7.86 -5.94 7.88
C GLY A 115 6.47 -6.15 8.46
N VAL A 116 5.44 -6.03 7.60
CA VAL A 116 4.04 -6.34 7.97
C VAL A 116 3.88 -7.83 8.29
N ALA A 117 4.52 -8.71 7.51
CA ALA A 117 4.50 -10.15 7.72
C ALA A 117 5.16 -10.53 9.05
N ALA A 118 6.38 -10.02 9.27
CA ALA A 118 7.13 -10.20 10.53
C ALA A 118 6.33 -9.75 11.75
N TYR A 119 5.69 -8.58 11.68
CA TYR A 119 4.79 -8.10 12.75
C TYR A 119 3.62 -9.06 12.99
N ASN A 120 2.98 -9.57 11.93
CA ASN A 120 1.84 -10.47 12.09
C ASN A 120 2.25 -11.83 12.69
N TYR A 121 3.42 -12.36 12.35
CA TYR A 121 3.97 -13.57 12.96
C TYR A 121 4.28 -13.39 14.45
N HIS A 122 4.82 -12.24 14.85
CA HIS A 122 5.05 -11.91 16.27
C HIS A 122 3.77 -11.87 17.09
N GLN A 123 2.66 -11.48 16.45
CA GLN A 123 1.36 -11.33 17.09
C GLN A 123 0.52 -12.62 17.10
N LEU A 124 1.07 -13.74 16.65
CA LEU A 124 0.47 -15.07 16.75
C LEU A 124 1.12 -15.85 17.89
N ASP A 125 0.34 -16.70 18.54
CA ASP A 125 0.83 -17.66 19.54
C ASP A 125 1.84 -18.61 18.89
N SER A 126 2.87 -19.01 19.64
CA SER A 126 3.97 -19.85 19.14
C SER A 126 3.48 -21.08 18.38
N ASP A 127 2.44 -21.71 18.91
CA ASP A 127 1.95 -23.01 18.46
C ASP A 127 1.24 -22.91 17.10
N ARG A 128 0.70 -21.71 16.79
CA ARG A 128 -0.02 -21.42 15.54
C ARG A 128 0.85 -20.81 14.45
N ARG A 129 2.09 -20.41 14.77
CA ARG A 129 2.99 -19.76 13.81
C ARG A 129 3.36 -20.69 12.66
N LEU A 130 3.64 -21.94 12.95
CA LEU A 130 3.98 -22.93 11.92
C LEU A 130 2.81 -23.19 10.97
N GLU A 131 1.59 -23.29 11.50
CA GLU A 131 0.38 -23.41 10.68
C GLU A 131 0.19 -22.19 9.77
N ASP A 132 0.35 -20.97 10.32
CA ASP A 132 0.21 -19.73 9.54
C ASP A 132 1.29 -19.61 8.45
N VAL A 133 2.54 -19.99 8.76
CA VAL A 133 3.63 -20.03 7.78
C VAL A 133 3.35 -21.07 6.70
N ALA A 134 2.95 -22.29 7.07
CA ALA A 134 2.65 -23.36 6.12
C ALA A 134 1.48 -22.97 5.19
N ALA A 135 0.41 -22.40 5.76
CA ALA A 135 -0.73 -21.89 4.98
C ALA A 135 -0.32 -20.73 4.07
N SER A 136 0.54 -19.82 4.55
CA SER A 136 1.05 -18.69 3.75
C SER A 136 1.90 -19.16 2.58
N VAL A 137 2.81 -20.12 2.82
CA VAL A 137 3.67 -20.71 1.79
C VAL A 137 2.85 -21.51 0.79
N GLY A 138 1.93 -22.37 1.25
CA GLY A 138 1.06 -23.15 0.37
C GLY A 138 0.19 -22.24 -0.53
N THR A 139 -0.38 -21.18 0.06
CA THR A 139 -1.14 -20.18 -0.70
C THR A 139 -0.24 -19.45 -1.71
N LEU A 140 0.96 -19.01 -1.30
CA LEU A 140 1.92 -18.33 -2.18
C LEU A 140 2.29 -19.21 -3.39
N VAL A 141 2.66 -20.47 -3.15
CA VAL A 141 3.01 -21.43 -4.21
C VAL A 141 1.82 -21.66 -5.14
N GLY A 142 0.61 -21.85 -4.60
CA GLY A 142 -0.60 -22.02 -5.39
C GLY A 142 -0.91 -20.80 -6.26
N LEU A 143 -0.73 -19.58 -5.75
CA LEU A 143 -0.93 -18.34 -6.50
C LEU A 143 0.12 -18.11 -7.58
N ILE A 144 1.39 -18.44 -7.30
CA ILE A 144 2.47 -18.40 -8.32
C ILE A 144 2.17 -19.41 -9.42
N ALA A 145 1.77 -20.64 -9.07
CA ALA A 145 1.39 -21.65 -10.06
C ALA A 145 0.19 -21.19 -10.90
N LEU A 146 -0.84 -20.61 -10.27
CA LEU A 146 -1.99 -20.04 -10.95
C LEU A 146 -1.57 -18.93 -11.93
N GLY A 147 -0.86 -17.91 -11.46
CA GLY A 147 -0.41 -16.81 -12.31
C GLY A 147 0.52 -17.27 -13.44
N GLY A 148 1.46 -18.18 -13.15
CA GLY A 148 2.35 -18.78 -14.14
C GLY A 148 1.63 -19.68 -15.16
N SER A 149 0.50 -20.27 -14.79
CA SER A 149 -0.36 -20.99 -15.73
C SER A 149 -1.17 -20.05 -16.64
N LEU A 150 -1.59 -18.89 -16.12
CA LEU A 150 -2.37 -17.90 -16.86
C LEU A 150 -1.50 -17.07 -17.80
N VAL A 151 -0.23 -16.80 -17.44
CA VAL A 151 0.73 -16.13 -18.32
C VAL A 151 1.33 -17.16 -19.27
N ASN A 152 0.70 -17.32 -20.44
CA ASN A 152 1.22 -18.15 -21.52
C ASN A 152 0.86 -17.58 -22.89
N LEU A 153 1.50 -18.14 -23.94
CA LEU A 153 1.31 -17.75 -25.34
C LEU A 153 -0.15 -17.89 -25.82
N ALA A 154 -0.85 -18.95 -25.41
CA ALA A 154 -2.23 -19.19 -25.83
C ALA A 154 -3.21 -18.17 -25.24
N MET A 155 -2.94 -17.68 -24.03
CA MET A 155 -3.77 -16.69 -23.33
C MET A 155 -3.37 -15.24 -23.63
N ALA A 156 -2.16 -14.98 -24.15
CA ALA A 156 -1.67 -13.63 -24.43
C ALA A 156 -2.61 -12.79 -25.32
N PRO A 157 -3.20 -13.32 -26.41
CA PRO A 157 -4.16 -12.55 -27.22
C PRO A 157 -5.44 -12.18 -26.48
N ARG A 158 -5.83 -12.98 -25.48
CA ARG A 158 -7.10 -12.84 -24.75
C ARG A 158 -6.96 -12.05 -23.46
N LEU A 159 -5.85 -12.17 -22.73
CA LEU A 159 -5.66 -11.56 -21.41
C LEU A 159 -4.60 -10.46 -21.42
N GLY A 160 -3.61 -10.56 -22.30
CA GLY A 160 -2.45 -9.68 -22.32
C GLY A 160 -2.69 -8.36 -23.04
N ARG A 161 -3.63 -8.32 -24.00
CA ARG A 161 -3.93 -7.12 -24.82
C ARG A 161 -5.18 -6.35 -24.43
N LEU A 162 -6.05 -6.92 -23.59
CA LEU A 162 -7.30 -6.26 -23.19
C LEU A 162 -7.11 -5.12 -22.19
N THR A 163 -5.99 -5.13 -21.47
CA THR A 163 -5.63 -4.12 -20.49
C THR A 163 -4.14 -3.87 -20.61
N PRO A 164 -3.64 -2.68 -20.25
CA PRO A 164 -2.20 -2.44 -20.23
C PRO A 164 -1.46 -3.55 -19.47
N PRO A 165 -0.39 -4.11 -20.05
CA PRO A 165 0.24 -5.31 -19.52
C PRO A 165 0.92 -5.03 -18.17
N VAL A 166 0.90 -6.04 -17.30
CA VAL A 166 1.66 -6.05 -16.04
C VAL A 166 2.53 -7.30 -16.06
N LEU A 167 1.92 -8.47 -15.82
CA LEU A 167 2.60 -9.78 -15.91
C LEU A 167 2.79 -10.30 -17.35
N TYR A 168 2.39 -9.51 -18.35
CA TYR A 168 2.69 -9.74 -19.77
C TYR A 168 3.66 -8.68 -20.31
N GLY A 169 4.10 -7.75 -19.46
CA GLY A 169 4.99 -6.67 -19.87
C GLY A 169 6.44 -7.16 -20.06
N PRO A 170 7.30 -6.34 -20.69
CA PRO A 170 8.68 -6.72 -20.98
C PRO A 170 9.55 -6.88 -19.73
N ASN A 171 9.20 -6.18 -18.64
CA ASN A 171 9.92 -6.27 -17.37
C ASN A 171 9.46 -7.44 -16.50
N SER A 172 8.56 -8.31 -17.00
CA SER A 172 8.04 -9.43 -16.22
C SER A 172 8.80 -10.72 -16.55
N ASP A 173 9.49 -11.26 -15.56
CA ASP A 173 10.27 -12.50 -15.68
C ASP A 173 9.41 -13.68 -16.14
N ILE A 174 8.18 -13.83 -15.61
CA ILE A 174 7.29 -14.90 -16.06
C ILE A 174 6.88 -14.75 -17.54
N ALA A 175 6.71 -13.52 -18.02
CA ALA A 175 6.39 -13.27 -19.43
C ALA A 175 7.56 -13.63 -20.33
N ALA A 176 8.78 -13.25 -19.92
CA ALA A 176 10.02 -13.61 -20.62
C ALA A 176 10.22 -15.13 -20.64
N ALA A 177 10.13 -15.79 -19.47
CA ALA A 177 10.29 -17.24 -19.35
C ALA A 177 9.26 -18.04 -20.16
N ARG A 178 8.07 -17.48 -20.40
CA ARG A 178 6.99 -18.11 -21.17
C ARG A 178 6.92 -17.64 -22.63
N ASN A 179 7.88 -16.83 -23.08
CA ASN A 179 7.90 -16.20 -24.41
C ASN A 179 6.59 -15.45 -24.74
N ALA A 180 5.93 -14.88 -23.74
CA ALA A 180 4.61 -14.27 -23.88
C ALA A 180 4.64 -12.74 -23.76
N VAL A 181 5.81 -12.12 -23.88
CA VAL A 181 6.01 -10.67 -23.71
C VAL A 181 5.21 -9.86 -24.74
N ILE A 182 4.56 -8.80 -24.26
CA ILE A 182 3.87 -7.79 -25.06
C ILE A 182 4.62 -6.47 -24.88
N ALA A 183 5.15 -5.94 -25.98
CA ALA A 183 6.07 -4.80 -25.99
C ALA A 183 5.43 -3.45 -25.60
N ASP A 184 4.10 -3.38 -25.57
CA ASP A 184 3.39 -2.13 -25.34
C ASP A 184 3.43 -1.75 -23.84
N MET A 185 4.29 -0.81 -23.49
CA MET A 185 4.37 -0.24 -22.15
C MET A 185 3.73 1.15 -22.13
N GLY A 186 2.83 1.36 -21.16
CA GLY A 186 2.84 2.64 -20.46
C GLY A 186 3.94 2.61 -19.42
N GLY A 187 4.80 3.63 -19.43
CA GLY A 187 5.93 3.73 -18.51
C GLY A 187 5.53 3.56 -17.04
N PHE A 188 6.37 2.85 -16.29
CA PHE A 188 6.43 3.01 -14.84
C PHE A 188 7.49 4.06 -14.55
N LEU A 189 7.21 4.94 -13.59
CA LEU A 189 8.12 6.02 -13.24
C LEU A 189 9.52 5.51 -12.93
N GLU A 190 10.51 6.01 -13.67
CA GLU A 190 11.92 5.92 -13.31
C GLU A 190 12.21 6.88 -12.14
N ILE A 191 11.58 6.65 -10.98
CA ILE A 191 12.00 7.32 -9.76
C ILE A 191 13.16 6.53 -9.17
N SER A 192 14.19 7.25 -8.74
CA SER A 192 15.22 6.67 -7.90
C SER A 192 14.62 6.08 -6.61
N LEU A 193 15.07 4.87 -6.29
CA LEU A 193 14.70 4.12 -5.09
C LEU A 193 14.73 4.93 -3.79
N PRO A 194 15.77 5.77 -3.54
CA PRO A 194 15.87 6.52 -2.30
C PRO A 194 14.75 7.54 -2.13
N ILE A 195 14.25 8.12 -3.23
CA ILE A 195 13.14 9.09 -3.17
C ILE A 195 11.86 8.38 -2.74
N VAL A 196 11.54 7.23 -3.34
CA VAL A 196 10.36 6.43 -2.98
C VAL A 196 10.38 6.08 -1.49
N LEU A 197 11.54 5.66 -0.98
CA LEU A 197 11.75 5.38 0.44
C LEU A 197 11.53 6.56 1.34
N LEU A 198 12.20 7.67 1.02
CA LEU A 198 12.11 8.90 1.80
C LEU A 198 10.66 9.34 1.89
N VAL A 199 9.95 9.30 0.77
CA VAL A 199 8.55 9.70 0.65
C VAL A 199 7.62 8.78 1.45
N ILE A 200 7.86 7.47 1.42
CA ILE A 200 7.11 6.53 2.26
C ILE A 200 7.40 6.76 3.75
N ALA A 201 8.67 6.93 4.13
CA ALA A 201 9.08 7.18 5.51
C ALA A 201 8.48 8.50 6.04
N LEU A 202 8.51 9.57 5.25
CA LEU A 202 7.83 10.83 5.56
C LEU A 202 6.32 10.63 5.69
N GLY A 203 5.71 9.82 4.82
CA GLY A 203 4.31 9.38 4.94
C GLY A 203 4.00 8.73 6.29
N MET A 204 4.86 7.81 6.73
CA MET A 204 4.74 7.16 8.04
C MET A 204 4.84 8.17 9.17
N LEU A 205 5.80 9.10 9.11
CA LEU A 205 5.98 10.15 10.12
C LEU A 205 4.78 11.09 10.19
N VAL A 206 4.25 11.54 9.06
CA VAL A 206 3.05 12.40 9.02
C VAL A 206 1.82 11.66 9.56
N SER A 207 1.67 10.38 9.19
CA SER A 207 0.56 9.53 9.65
C SER A 207 0.64 9.20 11.14
N GLU A 208 1.82 8.95 11.68
CA GLU A 208 2.03 8.71 13.11
C GLU A 208 1.91 10.02 13.90
N GLY A 209 2.52 11.11 13.42
CA GLY A 209 2.44 12.43 14.04
C GLY A 209 1.01 12.94 14.15
N SER A 210 0.20 12.78 13.11
CA SER A 210 -1.22 13.15 13.13
C SER A 210 -2.01 12.35 14.19
N TYR A 211 -1.68 11.07 14.35
CA TYR A 211 -2.33 10.20 15.32
C TYR A 211 -1.89 10.49 16.75
N VAL A 212 -0.58 10.64 17.00
CA VAL A 212 -0.04 10.97 18.32
C VAL A 212 -0.51 12.35 18.78
N ARG A 213 -0.59 13.30 17.85
CA ARG A 213 -0.95 14.68 18.17
C ARG A 213 -2.46 14.86 18.37
N TRP A 214 -3.27 14.32 17.46
CA TRP A 214 -4.71 14.62 17.39
C TRP A 214 -5.61 13.39 17.55
N GLY A 215 -5.06 12.18 17.66
CA GLY A 215 -5.85 10.94 17.70
C GLY A 215 -6.51 10.57 16.36
N ILE A 216 -6.27 11.34 15.29
CA ILE A 216 -6.90 11.14 13.99
C ILE A 216 -6.03 10.25 13.11
N ARG A 217 -6.64 9.21 12.53
CA ARG A 217 -6.00 8.34 11.56
C ARG A 217 -6.21 8.91 10.15
N LEU A 218 -5.13 9.06 9.39
CA LEU A 218 -5.20 9.40 7.98
C LEU A 218 -5.68 8.19 7.14
N ASN A 219 -6.10 8.42 5.90
CA ASN A 219 -6.62 7.42 4.96
C ASN A 219 -5.54 6.44 4.44
N GLY A 220 -4.83 5.77 5.35
CA GLY A 220 -3.73 4.84 5.07
C GLY A 220 -2.36 5.47 5.31
N ILE A 221 -1.45 4.70 5.91
CA ILE A 221 -0.11 5.16 6.30
C ILE A 221 0.73 5.51 5.07
N ILE A 222 0.60 4.72 4.00
CA ILE A 222 1.43 4.80 2.80
C ILE A 222 0.60 5.28 1.58
N ALA A 223 -0.71 5.40 1.73
CA ALA A 223 -1.61 5.67 0.60
C ALA A 223 -1.43 7.08 0.03
N LEU A 224 -1.34 8.10 0.89
CA LEU A 224 -1.20 9.50 0.46
C LEU A 224 0.10 9.78 -0.30
N PRO A 225 1.30 9.38 0.19
CA PRO A 225 2.54 9.59 -0.55
C PRO A 225 2.58 8.83 -1.89
N LEU A 226 2.10 7.58 -1.92
CA LEU A 226 2.02 6.81 -3.18
C LEU A 226 1.01 7.43 -4.16
N LEU A 227 -0.14 7.89 -3.67
CA LEU A 227 -1.14 8.57 -4.49
C LEU A 227 -0.57 9.85 -5.11
N ALA A 228 0.23 10.60 -4.34
CA ALA A 228 0.91 11.80 -4.85
C ALA A 228 1.93 11.46 -5.94
N LEU A 229 2.75 10.41 -5.74
CA LEU A 229 3.66 9.91 -6.77
C LEU A 229 2.92 9.49 -8.04
N PHE A 230 1.79 8.80 -7.91
CA PHE A 230 0.99 8.38 -9.05
C PHE A 230 0.29 9.55 -9.74
N ALA A 231 -0.18 10.55 -8.99
CA ALA A 231 -0.79 11.75 -9.55
C ALA A 231 0.17 12.56 -10.42
N LEU A 232 1.49 12.58 -10.11
CA LEU A 232 2.52 13.18 -10.97
C LEU A 232 2.70 12.46 -12.32
N GLN A 233 2.16 11.26 -12.46
CA GLN A 233 2.25 10.48 -13.70
C GLN A 233 0.98 10.57 -14.52
N SER A 234 -0.16 10.55 -13.83
CA SER A 234 -1.46 10.66 -14.46
C SER A 234 -2.42 11.39 -13.56
N ILE A 235 -2.88 12.56 -14.01
CA ILE A 235 -3.88 13.35 -13.31
C ILE A 235 -5.20 12.57 -13.10
N ALA A 236 -5.51 11.62 -13.99
CA ALA A 236 -6.71 10.78 -13.93
C ALA A 236 -6.79 9.92 -12.66
N ILE A 237 -5.65 9.69 -11.99
CA ILE A 237 -5.60 8.90 -10.75
C ILE A 237 -6.31 9.60 -9.59
N ILE A 238 -6.31 10.94 -9.56
CA ILE A 238 -7.01 11.71 -8.51
C ILE A 238 -8.53 11.47 -8.53
N PRO A 239 -9.26 11.76 -9.64
CA PRO A 239 -10.70 11.51 -9.69
C PRO A 239 -11.03 10.02 -9.56
N LEU A 240 -10.23 9.13 -10.16
CA LEU A 240 -10.39 7.69 -10.02
C LEU A 240 -10.31 7.25 -8.55
N TYR A 241 -9.33 7.75 -7.80
CA TYR A 241 -9.17 7.45 -6.38
C TYR A 241 -10.35 7.98 -5.57
N VAL A 242 -10.76 9.24 -5.76
CA VAL A 242 -11.86 9.84 -5.00
C VAL A 242 -13.19 9.11 -5.26
N LEU A 243 -13.54 8.91 -6.53
CA LEU A 243 -14.78 8.23 -6.92
C LEU A 243 -14.74 6.75 -6.53
N GLY A 244 -13.59 6.10 -6.71
CA GLY A 244 -13.37 4.71 -6.31
C GLY A 244 -13.52 4.51 -4.81
N VAL A 245 -12.93 5.39 -3.98
CA VAL A 245 -13.09 5.33 -2.52
C VAL A 245 -14.55 5.50 -2.14
N ALA A 246 -15.26 6.47 -2.72
CA ALA A 246 -16.69 6.68 -2.45
C ALA A 246 -17.53 5.44 -2.81
N ALA A 247 -17.32 4.87 -4.00
CA ALA A 247 -18.04 3.69 -4.48
C ALA A 247 -17.75 2.46 -3.60
N VAL A 248 -16.48 2.13 -3.39
CA VAL A 248 -16.07 0.96 -2.58
C VAL A 248 -16.50 1.14 -1.12
N TYR A 249 -16.43 2.35 -0.57
CA TYR A 249 -16.95 2.64 0.77
C TYR A 249 -18.47 2.37 0.89
N GLY A 250 -19.25 2.79 -0.11
CA GLY A 250 -20.69 2.54 -0.17
C GLY A 250 -21.00 1.05 -0.20
N ILE A 251 -20.33 0.31 -1.08
CA ILE A 251 -20.48 -1.15 -1.21
C ILE A 251 -20.04 -1.85 0.08
N LEU A 252 -18.89 -1.47 0.66
CA LEU A 252 -18.40 -2.00 1.93
C LEU A 252 -19.38 -1.77 3.07
N LYS A 253 -19.99 -0.58 3.16
CA LYS A 253 -21.00 -0.28 4.17
C LYS A 253 -22.22 -1.19 4.01
N GLN A 254 -22.62 -1.49 2.78
CA GLN A 254 -23.73 -2.42 2.50
C GLN A 254 -23.36 -3.85 2.87
N PHE A 255 -22.20 -4.35 2.44
CA PHE A 255 -21.69 -5.67 2.80
C PHE A 255 -21.55 -5.85 4.31
N HIS A 256 -21.00 -4.84 4.98
CA HIS A 256 -20.85 -4.85 6.42
C HIS A 256 -22.19 -4.99 7.12
N ARG A 257 -23.21 -4.23 6.69
CA ARG A 257 -24.56 -4.30 7.25
C ARG A 257 -25.23 -5.66 7.02
N SER A 258 -24.99 -6.30 5.88
CA SER A 258 -25.64 -7.59 5.56
C SER A 258 -24.93 -8.81 6.16
N THR A 259 -23.62 -8.75 6.34
CA THR A 259 -22.80 -9.91 6.74
C THR A 259 -22.19 -9.79 8.13
N LEU A 260 -22.18 -8.58 8.71
CA LEU A 260 -21.51 -8.27 9.97
C LEU A 260 -20.02 -8.66 9.98
N LEU A 261 -19.38 -8.69 8.80
CA LEU A 261 -17.94 -8.94 8.69
C LEU A 261 -17.16 -7.72 9.23
N TYR A 262 -16.13 -7.99 10.02
CA TYR A 262 -15.29 -6.97 10.64
C TYR A 262 -13.80 -7.22 10.40
N GLY A 263 -13.00 -6.20 10.74
CA GLY A 263 -11.55 -6.31 10.82
C GLY A 263 -10.90 -6.68 9.48
N ARG A 264 -10.01 -7.69 9.52
CA ARG A 264 -9.18 -8.10 8.37
C ARG A 264 -10.01 -8.65 7.21
N VAL A 265 -11.12 -9.31 7.49
CA VAL A 265 -12.02 -9.85 6.46
C VAL A 265 -12.67 -8.71 5.67
N LEU A 266 -13.12 -7.66 6.37
CA LEU A 266 -13.71 -6.49 5.72
C LEU A 266 -12.68 -5.72 4.88
N LEU A 267 -11.44 -5.61 5.36
CA LEU A 267 -10.33 -5.07 4.56
C LEU A 267 -10.10 -5.90 3.28
N GLY A 268 -10.03 -7.23 3.39
CA GLY A 268 -9.88 -8.13 2.24
C GLY A 268 -11.02 -7.98 1.24
N THR A 269 -12.26 -7.88 1.74
CA THR A 269 -13.45 -7.70 0.90
C THR A 269 -13.39 -6.37 0.14
N GLY A 270 -12.97 -5.29 0.80
CA GLY A 270 -12.81 -3.98 0.15
C GLY A 270 -11.76 -3.98 -0.95
N LEU A 271 -10.66 -4.69 -0.74
CA LEU A 271 -9.62 -4.89 -1.74
C LEU A 271 -10.12 -5.72 -2.93
N VAL A 272 -10.87 -6.79 -2.69
CA VAL A 272 -11.49 -7.61 -3.74
C VAL A 272 -12.43 -6.76 -4.59
N ILE A 273 -13.32 -5.98 -3.97
CA ILE A 273 -14.26 -5.10 -4.69
C ILE A 273 -13.50 -4.07 -5.53
N ALA A 274 -12.48 -3.42 -4.96
CA ALA A 274 -11.71 -2.39 -5.66
C ALA A 274 -10.92 -2.96 -6.84
N LEU A 275 -10.25 -4.11 -6.67
CA LEU A 275 -9.51 -4.79 -7.73
C LEU A 275 -10.44 -5.31 -8.82
N ALA A 276 -11.56 -5.95 -8.45
CA ALA A 276 -12.55 -6.41 -9.41
C ALA A 276 -13.14 -5.24 -10.21
N GLY A 277 -13.43 -4.11 -9.55
CA GLY A 277 -13.90 -2.89 -10.20
C GLY A 277 -12.86 -2.21 -11.10
N SER A 278 -11.57 -2.42 -10.85
CA SER A 278 -10.50 -1.88 -11.70
C SER A 278 -10.39 -2.57 -13.06
N ILE A 279 -10.77 -3.84 -13.17
CA ILE A 279 -10.72 -4.61 -14.42
C ILE A 279 -11.59 -3.97 -15.52
N PRO A 280 -12.90 -3.73 -15.33
CA PRO A 280 -13.70 -3.07 -16.35
C PRO A 280 -13.22 -1.64 -16.64
N ILE A 281 -12.69 -0.94 -15.64
CA ILE A 281 -12.10 0.40 -15.87
C ILE A 281 -10.94 0.32 -16.86
N ALA A 282 -10.02 -0.65 -16.69
CA ALA A 282 -8.91 -0.84 -17.62
C ALA A 282 -9.32 -1.30 -19.03
N VAL A 283 -10.49 -1.93 -19.17
CA VAL A 283 -11.01 -2.40 -20.46
C VAL A 283 -11.70 -1.28 -21.21
N PHE A 284 -12.49 -0.45 -20.51
CA PHE A 284 -13.34 0.56 -21.15
C PHE A 284 -12.74 1.97 -21.18
N PHE A 285 -11.75 2.26 -20.34
CA PHE A 285 -11.12 3.58 -20.29
C PHE A 285 -9.65 3.49 -20.70
N PRO A 286 -9.13 4.52 -21.40
CA PRO A 286 -7.71 4.59 -21.72
C PRO A 286 -6.93 4.84 -20.43
N VAL A 287 -6.19 3.82 -19.99
CA VAL A 287 -5.32 3.88 -18.83
C VAL A 287 -3.89 3.80 -19.30
N ALA A 288 -3.07 4.78 -18.90
CA ALA A 288 -1.67 4.82 -19.31
C ALA A 288 -0.91 3.58 -18.83
N SER A 289 -1.03 3.19 -17.56
CA SER A 289 -0.30 2.05 -16.99
C SER A 289 -1.19 1.15 -16.15
N GLY A 290 -1.13 -0.15 -16.47
CA GLY A 290 -1.88 -1.18 -15.76
C GLY A 290 -1.41 -1.36 -14.32
N LEU A 291 -0.14 -1.07 -14.06
CA LEU A 291 0.43 -1.14 -12.72
C LEU A 291 -0.06 0.03 -11.86
N HIS A 292 -0.17 1.26 -12.39
CA HIS A 292 -0.76 2.38 -11.64
C HIS A 292 -2.20 2.14 -11.26
N LEU A 293 -3.02 1.64 -12.20
CA LEU A 293 -4.41 1.33 -11.90
C LEU A 293 -4.52 0.19 -10.87
N PHE A 294 -3.70 -0.85 -11.00
CA PHE A 294 -3.63 -1.94 -10.02
C PHE A 294 -3.33 -1.43 -8.61
N PHE A 295 -2.28 -0.63 -8.41
CA PHE A 295 -1.98 -0.08 -7.09
C PHE A 295 -3.02 0.95 -6.63
N THR A 296 -3.56 1.76 -7.53
CA THR A 296 -4.63 2.71 -7.21
C THR A 296 -5.86 1.97 -6.69
N ALA A 297 -6.22 0.82 -7.27
CA ALA A 297 -7.30 -0.03 -6.79
C ALA A 297 -7.03 -0.56 -5.38
N ILE A 298 -5.80 -0.99 -5.09
CA ILE A 298 -5.39 -1.39 -3.73
C ILE A 298 -5.54 -0.22 -2.74
N LEU A 299 -5.05 0.97 -3.12
CA LEU A 299 -5.16 2.17 -2.29
C LEU A 299 -6.62 2.57 -2.04
N ILE A 300 -7.49 2.46 -3.05
CA ILE A 300 -8.93 2.67 -2.95
C ILE A 300 -9.53 1.71 -1.90
N GLY A 301 -9.24 0.42 -2.00
CA GLY A 301 -9.77 -0.58 -1.05
C GLY A 301 -9.31 -0.33 0.39
N ILE A 302 -8.03 -0.01 0.59
CA ILE A 302 -7.48 0.32 1.92
C ILE A 302 -8.14 1.59 2.48
N ALA A 303 -8.26 2.64 1.66
CA ALA A 303 -8.82 3.92 2.09
C ALA A 303 -10.31 3.80 2.42
N ALA A 304 -11.09 3.10 1.59
CA ALA A 304 -12.50 2.83 1.85
C ALA A 304 -12.70 2.06 3.15
N TYR A 305 -11.90 1.02 3.41
CA TYR A 305 -11.92 0.29 4.68
C TYR A 305 -11.54 1.18 5.88
N ASN A 306 -10.49 1.98 5.76
CA ASN A 306 -10.06 2.87 6.84
C ASN A 306 -11.12 3.92 7.16
N LEU A 307 -11.75 4.50 6.14
CA LEU A 307 -12.84 5.46 6.30
C LEU A 307 -14.08 4.80 6.94
N HIS A 308 -14.38 3.56 6.57
CA HIS A 308 -15.46 2.78 7.18
C HIS A 308 -15.23 2.54 8.67
N ARG A 309 -14.02 2.12 9.05
CA ARG A 309 -13.65 1.84 10.45
C ARG A 309 -13.62 3.10 11.33
N MET A 310 -13.43 4.28 10.74
CA MET A 310 -13.40 5.54 11.51
C MET A 310 -14.79 5.92 12.03
N PRO A 311 -14.88 6.42 13.29
CA PRO A 311 -16.11 6.99 13.83
C PRO A 311 -16.65 8.10 12.93
N PRO A 312 -17.98 8.21 12.71
CA PRO A 312 -18.57 9.20 11.82
C PRO A 312 -18.08 10.64 12.08
N GLU A 313 -17.93 11.01 13.35
CA GLU A 313 -17.48 12.33 13.80
C GLU A 313 -16.06 12.69 13.36
N HIS A 314 -15.19 11.70 13.19
CA HIS A 314 -13.80 11.91 12.80
C HIS A 314 -13.56 11.82 11.29
N ARG A 315 -14.56 11.35 10.51
CA ARG A 315 -14.39 11.12 9.06
C ARG A 315 -14.09 12.41 8.30
N SER A 316 -14.86 13.46 8.54
CA SER A 316 -14.66 14.75 7.85
C SER A 316 -13.26 15.30 8.14
N THR A 317 -12.86 15.30 9.41
CA THR A 317 -11.55 15.79 9.83
C THR A 317 -10.42 14.96 9.25
N SER A 318 -10.56 13.63 9.22
CA SER A 318 -9.59 12.73 8.59
C SER A 318 -9.45 12.98 7.09
N ILE A 319 -10.58 13.19 6.39
CA ILE A 319 -10.58 13.54 4.96
C ILE A 319 -9.84 14.86 4.76
N SER A 320 -10.20 15.91 5.49
CA SER A 320 -9.56 17.23 5.36
C SER A 320 -8.06 17.19 5.64
N LEU A 321 -7.62 16.50 6.70
CA LEU A 321 -6.20 16.32 7.00
C LEU A 321 -5.49 15.50 5.92
N SER A 322 -6.12 14.42 5.44
CA SER A 322 -5.57 13.58 4.37
C SER A 322 -5.43 14.35 3.06
N THR A 323 -6.40 15.21 2.72
CA THR A 323 -6.36 16.10 1.55
C THR A 323 -5.22 17.11 1.65
N GLY A 324 -5.04 17.75 2.81
CA GLY A 324 -3.91 18.65 3.03
C GLY A 324 -2.56 17.94 2.97
N ALA A 325 -2.44 16.77 3.61
CA ALA A 325 -1.23 15.96 3.56
C ALA A 325 -0.89 15.48 2.14
N PHE A 326 -1.89 15.03 1.38
CA PHE A 326 -1.73 14.69 -0.05
C PHE A 326 -1.21 15.89 -0.85
N ALA A 327 -1.80 17.07 -0.66
CA ALA A 327 -1.37 18.29 -1.35
C ALA A 327 0.08 18.68 -1.02
N LEU A 328 0.49 18.53 0.25
CA LEU A 328 1.88 18.74 0.67
C LEU A 328 2.83 17.72 0.03
N PHE A 329 2.47 16.43 0.01
CA PHE A 329 3.27 15.41 -0.67
C PHE A 329 3.38 15.69 -2.17
N LEU A 330 2.27 16.01 -2.83
CA LEU A 330 2.25 16.28 -4.27
C LEU A 330 3.11 17.50 -4.62
N GLY A 331 2.97 18.60 -3.88
CA GLY A 331 3.78 19.80 -4.05
C GLY A 331 5.25 19.58 -3.74
N GLY A 332 5.58 18.87 -2.65
CA GLY A 332 6.96 18.56 -2.28
C GLY A 332 7.64 17.62 -3.27
N LEU A 333 6.94 16.58 -3.72
CA LEU A 333 7.43 15.65 -4.73
C LEU A 333 7.70 16.34 -6.07
N ARG A 334 6.85 17.28 -6.46
CA ARG A 334 7.03 18.06 -7.69
C ARG A 334 8.36 18.82 -7.75
N LEU A 335 8.98 19.13 -6.60
CA LEU A 335 10.28 19.80 -6.53
C LEU A 335 11.46 18.89 -6.88
N VAL A 336 11.28 17.58 -6.76
CA VAL A 336 12.36 16.58 -6.93
C VAL A 336 12.07 15.62 -8.10
N VAL A 337 10.80 15.45 -8.45
CA VAL A 337 10.32 14.55 -9.51
C VAL A 337 9.67 15.38 -10.61
N THR A 338 10.13 15.17 -11.85
CA THR A 338 9.53 15.73 -13.05
C THR A 338 8.22 15.00 -13.37
N PRO A 339 7.08 15.70 -13.48
CA PRO A 339 5.83 15.06 -13.91
C PRO A 339 5.93 14.55 -15.34
N GLU A 340 5.24 13.45 -15.61
CA GLU A 340 5.01 12.98 -16.98
C GLU A 340 4.06 13.93 -17.72
N PRO A 341 4.02 13.92 -19.07
CA PRO A 341 3.13 14.79 -19.85
C PRO A 341 1.64 14.70 -19.47
N GLY A 342 1.17 13.55 -18.97
CA GLY A 342 -0.20 13.34 -18.48
C GLY A 342 -0.40 13.57 -16.98
N GLY A 343 0.66 13.97 -16.27
CA GLY A 343 0.71 14.13 -14.83
C GLY A 343 0.05 15.40 -14.29
N ALA A 344 -0.13 15.45 -12.98
CA ALA A 344 -0.48 16.67 -12.27
C ALA A 344 0.74 17.62 -12.17
N LEU A 345 0.47 18.92 -12.14
CA LEU A 345 1.45 20.00 -11.99
C LEU A 345 2.51 20.05 -13.11
N THR A 346 2.13 19.73 -14.35
CA THR A 346 2.97 19.92 -15.54
C THR A 346 3.35 21.40 -15.72
N ALA A 347 4.44 21.68 -16.45
CA ALA A 347 5.03 23.03 -16.53
C ALA A 347 4.22 24.04 -17.38
N ASP A 348 3.07 23.65 -17.92
CA ASP A 348 2.25 24.48 -18.81
C ASP A 348 1.38 25.49 -18.03
N LEU A 349 0.85 26.51 -18.74
CA LEU A 349 -0.09 27.51 -18.19
C LEU A 349 -1.35 26.90 -17.53
N SER A 350 -1.66 25.64 -17.81
CA SER A 350 -2.71 24.85 -17.13
C SER A 350 -2.38 24.50 -15.68
N ALA A 351 -1.18 24.81 -15.18
CA ALA A 351 -0.75 24.58 -13.81
C ALA A 351 -1.38 25.56 -12.80
N LEU A 352 -1.71 26.79 -13.19
CA LEU A 352 -2.26 27.80 -12.28
C LEU A 352 -3.53 27.35 -11.53
N PRO A 353 -4.58 26.81 -12.17
CA PRO A 353 -5.75 26.30 -11.46
C PRO A 353 -5.41 25.08 -10.58
N GLN A 354 -4.44 24.25 -10.98
CA GLN A 354 -4.00 23.09 -10.20
C GLN A 354 -3.23 23.52 -8.94
N ILE A 355 -2.39 24.54 -9.05
CA ILE A 355 -1.67 25.16 -7.92
C ILE A 355 -2.68 25.81 -6.98
N ALA A 356 -3.67 26.55 -7.49
CA ALA A 356 -4.72 27.15 -6.67
C ALA A 356 -5.51 26.07 -5.91
N LEU A 357 -5.87 24.96 -6.56
CA LEU A 357 -6.53 23.82 -5.93
C LEU A 357 -5.63 23.16 -4.88
N LEU A 358 -4.34 23.02 -5.16
CA LEU A 358 -3.36 22.45 -4.23
C LEU A 358 -3.22 23.33 -2.98
N VAL A 359 -3.12 24.64 -3.15
CA VAL A 359 -3.10 25.61 -2.05
C VAL A 359 -4.40 25.55 -1.25
N ALA A 360 -5.56 25.49 -1.91
CA ALA A 360 -6.85 25.33 -1.23
C ALA A 360 -6.89 24.04 -0.40
N CYS A 361 -6.41 22.92 -0.93
CA CYS A 361 -6.29 21.65 -0.20
C CYS A 361 -5.39 21.77 1.04
N VAL A 362 -4.24 22.45 0.91
CA VAL A 362 -3.34 22.72 2.06
C VAL A 362 -4.04 23.57 3.10
N VAL A 363 -4.74 24.64 2.70
CA VAL A 363 -5.48 25.52 3.62
C VAL A 363 -6.56 24.74 4.36
N VAL A 364 -7.34 23.89 3.68
CA VAL A 364 -8.37 23.05 4.31
C VAL A 364 -7.76 22.11 5.36
N GLY A 365 -6.62 21.49 5.05
CA GLY A 365 -5.88 20.65 6.00
C GLY A 365 -5.35 21.45 7.19
N ALA A 366 -4.76 22.62 6.94
CA ALA A 366 -4.21 23.50 7.97
C ALA A 366 -5.28 24.05 8.91
N VAL A 367 -6.43 24.49 8.38
CA VAL A 367 -7.58 24.94 9.19
C VAL A 367 -8.09 23.80 10.08
N SER A 368 -8.16 22.59 9.56
CA SER A 368 -8.56 21.41 10.33
C SER A 368 -7.56 21.08 11.46
N ALA A 369 -6.26 21.14 11.16
CA ALA A 369 -5.20 20.96 12.14
C ALA A 369 -5.24 22.05 13.24
N LEU A 370 -5.42 23.31 12.86
CA LEU A 370 -5.55 24.44 13.80
C LEU A 370 -6.79 24.30 14.69
N ARG A 371 -7.92 23.85 14.13
CA ARG A 371 -9.13 23.58 14.91
C ARG A 371 -8.88 22.49 15.96
N LEU A 372 -8.23 21.40 15.58
CA LEU A 372 -7.88 20.31 16.51
C LEU A 372 -6.91 20.79 17.59
N GLU A 373 -5.95 21.63 17.25
CA GLU A 373 -5.00 22.19 18.20
C GLU A 373 -5.69 23.12 19.21
N ARG A 374 -6.67 23.92 18.77
CA ARG A 374 -7.48 24.78 19.66
C ARG A 374 -8.39 24.00 20.61
N LEU A 375 -8.88 22.84 20.18
CA LEU A 375 -9.73 21.97 21.00
C LEU A 375 -8.91 21.15 22.01
N ARG A 376 -7.59 21.18 21.94
CA ARG A 376 -6.73 20.42 22.82
C ARG A 376 -6.71 21.05 24.22
N PRO A 377 -7.01 20.29 25.28
CA PRO A 377 -6.87 20.79 26.65
C PRO A 377 -5.43 21.26 26.90
N ALA A 378 -5.28 22.42 27.52
CA ALA A 378 -3.97 22.87 27.99
C ALA A 378 -3.39 21.82 28.94
N ARG A 379 -2.10 21.50 28.80
CA ARG A 379 -1.41 20.48 29.63
C ARG A 379 -1.60 20.70 31.14
N SER A 380 -1.79 21.94 31.58
CA SER A 380 -2.07 22.30 32.98
C SER A 380 -3.40 21.78 33.53
N SER A 381 -4.36 21.42 32.67
CA SER A 381 -5.68 20.92 33.06
C SER A 381 -5.69 19.41 33.31
N ALA A 382 -4.79 18.67 32.64
CA ALA A 382 -4.68 17.22 32.78
C ALA A 382 -4.00 16.83 34.12
N ASP A 383 -3.00 17.60 34.56
CA ASP A 383 -2.34 17.40 35.86
C ASP A 383 -3.23 17.76 37.07
N ARG A 384 -4.28 18.59 36.88
CA ARG A 384 -5.22 18.91 37.96
C ARG A 384 -6.29 17.85 38.17
N GLN A 385 -6.59 17.01 37.18
CA GLN A 385 -7.59 15.93 37.33
C GLN A 385 -7.02 14.69 38.02
N SER A 386 -5.70 14.43 37.94
CA SER A 386 -5.08 13.33 38.69
C SER A 386 -4.90 13.63 40.19
N ALA A 387 -4.93 14.91 40.59
CA ALA A 387 -4.79 15.33 41.99
C ALA A 387 -6.13 15.40 42.76
N GLY A 388 -7.28 15.17 42.12
CA GLY A 388 -8.61 15.46 42.67
C GLY A 388 -9.45 14.26 43.15
N THR A 389 -8.93 13.04 43.10
CA THR A 389 -9.69 11.83 43.52
C THR A 389 -8.89 10.95 44.47
N HIS A 390 -8.50 11.52 45.61
CA HIS A 390 -8.13 10.77 46.81
C HIS A 390 -8.44 11.65 48.04
N THR A 391 -9.72 11.78 48.37
CA THR A 391 -10.19 12.16 49.71
C THR A 391 -11.46 11.41 50.01
#